data_AF-W2TGF9-F1
#
_entry.id   AF-W2TGF9-F1
#
_cell.length_a   1.000
_cell.length_b   1.000
_cell.length_c   1.000
_cell.angle_alpha   90.00
_cell.angle_beta   90.00
_cell.angle_gamma   90.00
#
_symmetry.space_group_name_H-M   'P 1'
#
loop_
_entity.id
_entity.type
_entity.pdbx_description
1 polymer ?
#
loop_
_entity_poly.entity_id
_entity_poly.type
_entity_poly.pdbx_seq_one_letter_code
_entity_poly.pdbx_strand_id
1 'polypeptide(L)'
;MFASPKKKVKIWPILVTREAFIGGPAHWEKRPQSSQNAGNIFVLRPEHKVNYFTPDFSVFEQNKPKDEVPYWVVTLLCVQLYNRAAALSDEECANYHELRTSSDYATFVEDCAGKAVLGFENGVSNKFFASKLTQDDFNSLFENVVKASFKILIENTNFEQLKLPKLEELNGGLSIRNNKLLRTFQINKAHKFDRTINGPTVVTVDGNPVLGRESMDNLRHLCDYCDIFSWTKCSALDVVKPDSYGDLVNRCAGESIIKQKPGARFFLRANKMTQHQFNSLFYKATHVEMCLDFQDMQWKEITFPNLVRLIPCGYGKYLVLSVETGHLRSHTTMAILSGDPSLRIVHNYYLTAINLPAYDSEGFGRLNPLNNVELKNNFVLPNEVLLSLKSNCRFCKLEQYKECDNLHSASTENATEFVDKCGGKRVMTPKKGHVLILDISTLTQELIDELFMDATHIKMCIILKGSQIRRLRMPRLKKAESCLPGRPAFEIEGNMYLEVIELPPDFDFNVYDYIFHISNNPRLPREILVIFDRCRGCSIETDTRKQVFTIVGNPLLTEVTIPLNVLYPKGEKILIVKKNQQLKQPTIEKLKQICPVCEIEGFFS
;
A
#
# COMPACT_ATOMS: atom_id res chain seq x y z
N MET A 1 77.52 -1.07 4.64
CA MET A 1 78.50 -0.05 4.22
C MET A 1 77.84 0.83 3.18
N PHE A 2 77.97 2.14 3.39
CA PHE A 2 77.61 3.31 2.58
C PHE A 2 76.14 3.60 2.22
N ALA A 3 75.76 4.81 2.64
CA ALA A 3 74.51 5.52 2.45
C ALA A 3 74.64 6.56 1.32
N SER A 4 73.50 7.02 0.78
CA SER A 4 73.24 8.41 0.37
C SER A 4 71.73 8.62 0.05
N PRO A 5 71.20 9.85 -0.14
CA PRO A 5 70.28 10.45 0.83
C PRO A 5 68.95 10.98 0.25
N LYS A 6 68.18 11.59 1.16
CA LYS A 6 66.86 12.25 1.08
C LYS A 6 66.66 13.28 -0.05
N LYS A 7 65.41 13.37 -0.53
CA LYS A 7 64.65 14.65 -0.69
C LYS A 7 63.14 14.42 -0.49
N LYS A 8 62.52 15.26 0.33
CA LYS A 8 61.07 15.40 0.59
C LYS A 8 60.53 16.57 -0.25
N VAL A 9 59.28 16.49 -0.74
CA VAL A 9 58.34 17.65 -0.76
C VAL A 9 56.89 17.14 -0.56
N LYS A 10 56.15 17.90 0.24
CA LYS A 10 54.75 17.76 0.68
C LYS A 10 53.73 18.06 -0.43
N ILE A 11 52.56 17.44 -0.37
CA ILE A 11 51.32 17.95 -0.99
C ILE A 11 50.29 18.14 0.14
N TRP A 12 49.72 19.35 0.21
CA TRP A 12 48.58 19.73 1.06
C TRP A 12 47.30 19.76 0.21
N PRO A 13 46.13 19.57 0.83
CA PRO A 13 44.84 19.52 0.13
C PRO A 13 44.32 20.93 -0.17
N ILE A 14 43.67 21.12 -1.32
CA ILE A 14 42.95 22.34 -1.65
C ILE A 14 41.45 22.09 -1.45
N LEU A 15 40.91 22.85 -0.50
CA LEU A 15 39.48 23.07 -0.28
C LEU A 15 38.93 24.02 -1.34
N VAL A 16 37.67 23.79 -1.68
CA VAL A 16 36.76 24.63 -2.45
C VAL A 16 36.61 26.02 -1.82
N THR A 17 36.69 27.08 -2.62
CA THR A 17 36.11 28.39 -2.30
C THR A 17 35.26 28.94 -3.44
N ARG A 18 34.05 29.37 -3.08
CA ARG A 18 33.12 30.22 -3.84
C ARG A 18 33.60 31.67 -3.80
N GLU A 19 33.37 32.39 -4.90
CA GLU A 19 33.12 33.85 -4.92
C GLU A 19 31.94 34.08 -5.89
N ALA A 20 31.12 35.13 -5.84
CA ALA A 20 30.53 35.97 -4.81
C ALA A 20 29.55 36.88 -5.59
N PHE A 21 28.35 37.16 -5.05
CA PHE A 21 27.55 38.32 -5.49
C PHE A 21 27.35 39.22 -4.27
N ILE A 22 27.62 40.51 -4.47
CA ILE A 22 27.64 41.57 -3.47
C ILE A 22 26.24 42.15 -3.27
N GLY A 23 25.82 42.34 -2.01
CA GLY A 23 24.68 43.16 -1.61
C GLY A 23 24.90 43.67 -0.18
N GLY A 24 24.92 44.99 -0.01
CA GLY A 24 25.30 45.73 1.21
C GLY A 24 24.28 45.69 2.37
N PRO A 25 24.54 46.45 3.46
CA PRO A 25 24.31 46.00 4.83
C PRO A 25 23.00 46.48 5.45
N ALA A 26 22.43 45.68 6.34
CA ALA A 26 21.44 46.12 7.33
C ALA A 26 21.79 45.58 8.72
N HIS A 27 21.89 46.52 9.66
CA HIS A 27 22.11 46.34 11.09
C HIS A 27 21.16 45.33 11.73
N TRP A 28 21.68 44.51 12.65
CA TRP A 28 20.86 43.83 13.66
C TRP A 28 21.43 44.02 15.06
N GLU A 29 20.56 44.50 15.93
CA GLU A 29 20.72 44.68 17.37
C GLU A 29 20.43 43.34 18.07
N LYS A 30 21.20 43.00 19.12
CA LYS A 30 21.06 41.75 19.89
C LYS A 30 20.06 41.90 21.04
N ARG A 31 19.13 40.95 21.24
CA ARG A 31 18.87 40.20 22.51
C ARG A 31 17.71 39.17 22.40
N PRO A 32 17.45 38.27 23.38
CA PRO A 32 17.61 36.81 23.17
C PRO A 32 16.34 35.95 23.45
N GLN A 33 16.55 34.63 23.30
CA GLN A 33 15.87 33.49 23.95
C GLN A 33 14.61 32.84 23.35
N SER A 34 14.74 31.51 23.24
CA SER A 34 13.78 30.44 23.57
C SER A 34 12.73 29.98 22.54
N SER A 35 12.98 28.73 22.10
CA SER A 35 12.06 27.58 22.20
C SER A 35 10.92 27.37 21.20
N GLN A 36 10.84 26.11 20.76
CA GLN A 36 9.69 25.30 20.32
C GLN A 36 9.26 25.32 18.85
N ASN A 37 9.55 24.16 18.22
CA ASN A 37 8.63 23.28 17.48
C ASN A 37 7.54 23.91 16.59
N ALA A 38 7.65 23.66 15.28
CA ALA A 38 6.59 23.02 14.50
C ALA A 38 7.12 22.69 13.09
N GLY A 39 6.94 21.45 12.67
CA GLY A 39 7.22 21.00 11.30
C GLY A 39 6.16 21.52 10.33
N ASN A 40 6.59 21.85 9.11
CA ASN A 40 5.71 22.20 8.01
C ASN A 40 5.90 21.21 6.85
N ILE A 41 4.79 20.58 6.50
CA ILE A 41 4.57 19.74 5.31
C ILE A 41 4.33 20.68 4.13
N PHE A 42 5.05 20.47 3.01
CA PHE A 42 4.78 21.18 1.76
C PHE A 42 4.13 20.24 0.73
N VAL A 43 2.97 20.67 0.24
CA VAL A 43 2.22 20.12 -0.90
C VAL A 43 2.75 20.78 -2.17
N LEU A 44 3.07 19.99 -3.19
CA LEU A 44 3.45 20.50 -4.51
C LEU A 44 2.35 20.25 -5.54
N ARG A 45 1.95 21.31 -6.23
CA ARG A 45 1.49 21.28 -7.62
C ARG A 45 1.89 22.58 -8.36
N PRO A 46 1.97 22.53 -9.71
CA PRO A 46 2.98 23.21 -10.49
C PRO A 46 2.43 24.38 -11.30
N GLU A 47 3.26 25.37 -11.62
CA GLU A 47 3.08 26.20 -12.81
C GLU A 47 4.41 26.47 -13.52
N HIS A 48 4.39 26.30 -14.84
CA HIS A 48 5.45 26.59 -15.79
C HIS A 48 5.65 28.09 -15.99
N LYS A 49 6.89 28.48 -16.33
CA LYS A 49 7.20 29.17 -17.60
C LYS A 49 8.70 29.18 -17.88
N VAL A 50 9.05 28.70 -19.07
CA VAL A 50 10.39 28.70 -19.68
C VAL A 50 10.61 30.05 -20.36
N ASN A 51 11.80 30.63 -20.23
CA ASN A 51 12.30 31.66 -21.14
C ASN A 51 13.71 31.30 -21.61
N TYR A 52 13.88 31.27 -22.93
CA TYR A 52 15.12 31.09 -23.65
C TYR A 52 15.93 32.40 -23.64
N PHE A 53 17.25 32.30 -23.53
CA PHE A 53 18.18 33.39 -23.85
C PHE A 53 19.23 32.90 -24.85
N THR A 54 19.22 33.53 -26.02
CA THR A 54 20.27 33.54 -27.04
C THR A 54 21.40 34.48 -26.62
N PRO A 55 22.70 34.16 -26.83
CA PRO A 55 23.76 35.12 -26.64
C PRO A 55 24.10 35.85 -27.94
N ASP A 56 24.18 37.18 -27.83
CA ASP A 56 24.64 38.11 -28.85
C ASP A 56 26.17 38.17 -28.88
N PHE A 57 26.73 38.16 -30.10
CA PHE A 57 28.15 38.33 -30.37
C PHE A 57 28.45 39.81 -30.62
N SER A 58 29.38 40.40 -29.86
CA SER A 58 30.12 41.55 -30.38
C SER A 58 31.44 41.83 -29.64
N VAL A 59 32.49 41.91 -30.47
CA VAL A 59 33.74 42.70 -30.35
C VAL A 59 34.84 42.17 -29.42
N PHE A 60 35.94 41.68 -30.01
CA PHE A 60 37.27 42.30 -29.87
C PHE A 60 38.18 41.84 -31.01
N GLU A 61 38.68 42.82 -31.77
CA GLU A 61 39.65 42.67 -32.84
C GLU A 61 41.05 43.12 -32.33
N GLN A 62 42.09 42.66 -33.03
CA GLN A 62 43.51 43.04 -32.98
C GLN A 62 44.46 42.18 -32.12
N ASN A 63 45.08 41.17 -32.76
CA ASN A 63 46.48 41.21 -33.19
C ASN A 63 46.93 39.83 -33.71
N LYS A 64 47.39 39.76 -34.98
CA LYS A 64 48.07 38.58 -35.56
C LYS A 64 49.57 38.60 -35.24
N PRO A 65 50.19 37.42 -35.12
CA PRO A 65 51.21 37.07 -36.09
C PRO A 65 50.98 35.71 -36.75
N LYS A 66 51.63 35.55 -37.90
CA LYS A 66 51.55 34.49 -38.90
C LYS A 66 52.19 33.20 -38.38
N ASP A 67 51.49 32.08 -38.52
CA ASP A 67 51.92 30.90 -39.30
C ASP A 67 50.79 29.85 -39.30
N GLU A 68 50.53 29.31 -40.48
CA GLU A 68 49.32 28.57 -40.84
C GLU A 68 49.39 27.08 -40.43
N VAL A 69 48.40 26.64 -39.66
CA VAL A 69 47.80 25.31 -39.81
C VAL A 69 46.29 25.52 -39.90
N PRO A 70 45.57 24.98 -40.92
CA PRO A 70 44.17 25.31 -41.11
C PRO A 70 43.29 24.80 -39.95
N TYR A 71 42.66 25.74 -39.24
CA TYR A 71 41.78 25.52 -38.09
C TYR A 71 40.60 24.57 -38.36
N TRP A 72 40.23 24.33 -39.63
CA TRP A 72 39.14 23.42 -39.99
C TRP A 72 39.49 21.94 -39.79
N VAL A 73 40.77 21.56 -39.80
CA VAL A 73 41.19 20.16 -39.53
C VAL A 73 41.17 19.87 -38.02
N VAL A 74 41.52 20.85 -37.18
CA VAL A 74 41.49 20.71 -35.72
C VAL A 74 40.07 20.77 -35.16
N THR A 75 39.19 21.56 -35.77
CA THR A 75 37.79 21.67 -35.31
C THR A 75 36.96 20.43 -35.68
N LEU A 76 37.25 19.75 -36.80
CA LEU A 76 36.59 18.48 -37.14
C LEU A 76 37.04 17.32 -36.23
N LEU A 77 38.31 17.29 -35.83
CA LEU A 77 38.85 16.30 -34.89
C LEU A 77 38.39 16.56 -33.44
N CYS A 78 38.27 17.82 -33.02
CA CYS A 78 37.74 18.15 -31.70
C CYS A 78 36.23 17.90 -31.58
N VAL A 79 35.42 18.13 -32.62
CA VAL A 79 33.97 17.83 -32.57
C VAL A 79 33.69 16.33 -32.65
N GLN A 80 34.56 15.52 -33.27
CA GLN A 80 34.44 14.06 -33.21
C GLN A 80 34.97 13.44 -31.90
N LEU A 81 35.81 14.15 -31.14
CA LEU A 81 36.35 13.67 -29.86
C LEU A 81 35.59 14.20 -28.63
N TYR A 82 34.86 15.31 -28.72
CA TYR A 82 34.11 15.87 -27.57
C TYR A 82 32.66 15.36 -27.41
N ASN A 83 32.14 14.59 -28.38
CA ASN A 83 30.78 14.00 -28.30
C ASN A 83 30.77 12.51 -27.92
N ARG A 84 31.92 11.92 -27.57
CA ARG A 84 31.92 10.66 -26.82
C ARG A 84 31.93 11.02 -25.34
N ALA A 85 30.75 11.02 -24.71
CA ALA A 85 30.67 10.79 -23.28
C ALA A 85 31.63 9.64 -22.94
N ALA A 86 32.49 9.82 -21.95
CA ALA A 86 33.52 8.85 -21.62
C ALA A 86 32.84 7.52 -21.29
N ALA A 87 32.85 6.58 -22.23
CA ALA A 87 32.24 5.28 -22.06
C ALA A 87 32.88 4.58 -20.85
N LEU A 88 32.07 4.21 -19.86
CA LEU A 88 32.52 3.61 -18.62
C LEU A 88 33.32 2.33 -18.88
N SER A 89 34.21 1.95 -17.97
CA SER A 89 34.90 0.66 -18.00
C SER A 89 33.94 -0.51 -17.74
N ASP A 90 34.37 -1.74 -18.04
CA ASP A 90 33.58 -2.94 -17.70
C ASP A 90 33.34 -3.06 -16.18
N GLU A 91 34.27 -2.60 -15.34
CA GLU A 91 34.15 -2.63 -13.88
C GLU A 91 33.09 -1.65 -13.37
N GLU A 92 33.00 -0.47 -13.98
CA GLU A 92 31.97 0.54 -13.68
C GLU A 92 30.59 0.07 -14.15
N CYS A 93 30.49 -0.56 -15.32
CA CYS A 93 29.23 -1.14 -15.81
C CYS A 93 28.80 -2.40 -15.04
N ALA A 94 29.74 -3.11 -14.39
CA ALA A 94 29.44 -4.23 -13.49
C ALA A 94 28.83 -3.78 -12.16
N ASN A 95 29.03 -2.50 -11.78
CA ASN A 95 28.59 -1.91 -10.53
C ASN A 95 27.84 -0.59 -10.82
N TYR A 96 26.86 -0.64 -11.71
CA TYR A 96 26.11 0.56 -12.07
C TYR A 96 25.10 0.93 -10.97
N HIS A 97 24.82 2.23 -10.83
CA HIS A 97 23.90 2.76 -9.84
C HIS A 97 22.43 2.43 -10.17
N GLU A 98 21.51 2.73 -9.25
CA GLU A 98 20.09 2.38 -9.40
C GLU A 98 19.42 3.09 -10.58
N LEU A 99 18.73 2.33 -11.44
CA LEU A 99 17.92 2.87 -12.54
C LEU A 99 16.47 3.12 -12.09
N ARG A 100 16.06 4.39 -11.97
CA ARG A 100 14.75 4.81 -11.47
C ARG A 100 13.84 5.37 -12.55
N THR A 101 14.40 6.11 -13.50
CA THR A 101 13.67 6.81 -14.55
C THR A 101 13.99 6.26 -15.94
N SER A 102 13.15 6.54 -16.94
CA SER A 102 13.47 6.16 -18.32
C SER A 102 14.75 6.84 -18.83
N SER A 103 15.10 8.01 -18.30
CA SER A 103 16.36 8.69 -18.65
C SER A 103 17.56 7.90 -18.15
N ASP A 104 17.49 7.34 -16.93
CA ASP A 104 18.57 6.55 -16.35
C ASP A 104 18.88 5.32 -17.21
N TYR A 105 17.84 4.70 -17.79
CA TYR A 105 18.00 3.59 -18.73
C TYR A 105 18.67 4.02 -20.03
N ALA A 106 18.32 5.19 -20.58
CA ALA A 106 18.96 5.71 -21.78
C ALA A 106 20.44 6.00 -21.52
N THR A 107 20.78 6.66 -20.41
CA THR A 107 22.16 6.92 -20.01
C THR A 107 22.93 5.62 -19.77
N PHE A 108 22.33 4.62 -19.14
CA PHE A 108 22.97 3.31 -18.97
C PHE A 108 23.31 2.64 -20.31
N VAL A 109 22.44 2.76 -21.33
CA VAL A 109 22.72 2.27 -22.68
C VAL A 109 23.86 3.05 -23.32
N GLU A 110 23.86 4.38 -23.23
CA GLU A 110 24.93 5.24 -23.76
C GLU A 110 26.29 4.90 -23.12
N ASP A 111 26.31 4.67 -21.80
CA ASP A 111 27.53 4.41 -21.04
C ASP A 111 28.08 2.99 -21.24
N CYS A 112 27.18 1.99 -21.29
CA CYS A 112 27.54 0.58 -21.15
C CYS A 112 27.26 -0.29 -22.39
N ALA A 113 26.74 0.27 -23.49
CA ALA A 113 26.62 -0.49 -24.73
C ALA A 113 27.99 -1.00 -25.22
N GLY A 114 28.02 -2.26 -25.66
CA GLY A 114 29.23 -2.92 -26.14
C GLY A 114 30.17 -3.46 -25.06
N LYS A 115 29.84 -3.31 -23.77
CA LYS A 115 30.61 -3.84 -22.63
C LYS A 115 30.39 -5.33 -22.41
N ALA A 116 31.37 -5.97 -21.76
CA ALA A 116 31.35 -7.43 -21.53
C ALA A 116 30.63 -7.81 -20.23
N VAL A 117 30.57 -6.90 -19.26
CA VAL A 117 29.97 -7.17 -17.94
C VAL A 117 28.97 -6.08 -17.61
N LEU A 118 27.75 -6.49 -17.22
CA LEU A 118 26.71 -5.61 -16.73
C LEU A 118 26.27 -6.03 -15.33
N GLY A 119 26.04 -5.06 -14.47
CA GLY A 119 25.62 -5.32 -13.12
C GLY A 119 25.22 -4.06 -12.38
N PHE A 120 24.70 -4.26 -11.17
CA PHE A 120 24.32 -3.17 -10.29
C PHE A 120 25.05 -3.26 -8.96
N GLU A 121 25.28 -2.11 -8.34
CA GLU A 121 25.90 -2.01 -7.02
C GLU A 121 25.15 -2.80 -5.95
N ASN A 122 25.86 -3.18 -4.90
CA ASN A 122 25.24 -3.81 -3.74
C ASN A 122 24.26 -2.82 -3.05
N GLY A 123 23.04 -3.29 -2.81
CA GLY A 123 22.01 -2.50 -2.10
C GLY A 123 21.04 -1.75 -2.99
N VAL A 124 21.24 -1.73 -4.32
CA VAL A 124 20.24 -1.23 -5.27
C VAL A 124 19.37 -2.36 -5.82
N SER A 125 18.27 -2.00 -6.50
CA SER A 125 17.36 -2.99 -7.09
C SER A 125 18.09 -3.88 -8.10
N ASN A 126 18.06 -5.20 -7.90
CA ASN A 126 18.64 -6.16 -8.82
C ASN A 126 17.76 -6.45 -10.04
N LYS A 127 16.88 -5.53 -10.44
CA LYS A 127 15.86 -5.70 -11.49
C LYS A 127 16.10 -4.73 -12.62
N PHE A 128 16.32 -5.26 -13.82
CA PHE A 128 16.46 -4.50 -15.06
C PHE A 128 15.19 -4.63 -15.90
N PHE A 129 14.49 -3.52 -16.14
CA PHE A 129 13.22 -3.50 -16.86
C PHE A 129 13.42 -3.15 -18.34
N ALA A 130 13.42 -4.16 -19.22
CA ALA A 130 13.59 -3.96 -20.66
C ALA A 130 12.46 -3.12 -21.29
N SER A 131 11.28 -3.08 -20.66
CA SER A 131 10.17 -2.18 -21.05
C SER A 131 10.50 -0.69 -21.04
N LYS A 132 11.63 -0.29 -20.44
CA LYS A 132 12.13 1.10 -20.42
C LYS A 132 13.02 1.43 -21.61
N LEU A 133 13.30 0.47 -22.48
CA LEU A 133 14.17 0.62 -23.64
C LEU A 133 13.41 0.40 -24.95
N THR A 134 14.01 0.85 -26.05
CA THR A 134 13.67 0.33 -27.38
C THR A 134 14.31 -1.03 -27.60
N GLN A 135 13.86 -1.75 -28.63
CA GLN A 135 14.46 -3.04 -29.00
C GLN A 135 15.93 -2.87 -29.41
N ASP A 136 16.24 -1.80 -30.14
CA ASP A 136 17.58 -1.54 -30.65
C ASP A 136 18.55 -1.20 -29.51
N ASP A 137 18.10 -0.40 -28.54
CA ASP A 137 18.87 -0.11 -27.32
C ASP A 137 19.18 -1.39 -26.55
N PHE A 138 18.17 -2.25 -26.35
CA PHE A 138 18.37 -3.52 -25.67
C PHE A 138 19.38 -4.41 -26.41
N ASN A 139 19.20 -4.58 -27.72
CA ASN A 139 20.07 -5.45 -28.51
C ASN A 139 21.50 -4.91 -28.61
N SER A 140 21.68 -3.59 -28.64
CA SER A 140 22.99 -2.93 -28.63
C SER A 140 23.68 -3.07 -27.27
N LEU A 141 22.92 -2.95 -26.18
CA LEU A 141 23.41 -3.13 -24.82
C LEU A 141 23.92 -4.56 -24.59
N PHE A 142 23.16 -5.58 -25.03
CA PHE A 142 23.48 -6.99 -24.80
C PHE A 142 24.34 -7.66 -25.88
N GLU A 143 24.80 -6.91 -26.89
CA GLU A 143 25.52 -7.48 -28.03
C GLU A 143 26.82 -8.20 -27.65
N ASN A 144 27.59 -7.61 -26.72
CA ASN A 144 28.90 -8.10 -26.30
C ASN A 144 28.92 -8.66 -24.87
N VAL A 145 27.78 -8.67 -24.19
CA VAL A 145 27.70 -9.03 -22.76
C VAL A 145 27.95 -10.52 -22.59
N VAL A 146 28.97 -10.82 -21.78
CA VAL A 146 29.35 -12.17 -21.35
C VAL A 146 28.75 -12.48 -19.98
N LYS A 147 28.68 -11.49 -19.09
CA LYS A 147 28.17 -11.65 -17.73
C LYS A 147 27.14 -10.57 -17.36
N ALA A 148 26.02 -10.99 -16.79
CA ALA A 148 24.99 -10.11 -16.24
C ALA A 148 24.62 -10.53 -14.80
N SER A 149 24.72 -9.61 -13.84
CA SER A 149 24.47 -9.90 -12.41
C SER A 149 23.08 -9.52 -11.90
N PHE A 150 22.23 -8.90 -12.73
CA PHE A 150 20.86 -8.52 -12.38
C PHE A 150 19.80 -9.40 -13.07
N LYS A 151 18.55 -9.33 -12.57
CA LYS A 151 17.39 -10.01 -13.15
C LYS A 151 16.88 -9.22 -14.34
N ILE A 152 16.81 -9.86 -15.51
CA ILE A 152 16.33 -9.24 -16.74
C ILE A 152 14.81 -9.45 -16.86
N LEU A 153 14.04 -8.36 -16.94
CA LEU A 153 12.58 -8.38 -17.08
C LEU A 153 12.16 -7.85 -18.45
N ILE A 154 11.89 -8.77 -19.37
CA ILE A 154 11.30 -8.52 -20.70
C ILE A 154 9.81 -8.76 -20.58
N GLU A 155 9.11 -7.79 -19.99
CA GLU A 155 7.71 -7.92 -19.63
C GLU A 155 6.88 -6.79 -20.26
N ASN A 156 5.74 -7.14 -20.86
CA ASN A 156 4.81 -6.19 -21.50
C ASN A 156 5.47 -5.34 -22.61
N THR A 157 6.43 -5.88 -23.36
CA THR A 157 7.11 -5.14 -24.43
C THR A 157 6.46 -5.38 -25.80
N ASN A 158 6.75 -4.48 -26.74
CA ASN A 158 6.41 -4.61 -28.16
C ASN A 158 7.59 -5.10 -28.99
N PHE A 159 8.59 -5.73 -28.37
CA PHE A 159 9.75 -6.25 -29.07
C PHE A 159 9.36 -7.45 -29.93
N GLU A 160 10.01 -7.58 -31.08
CA GLU A 160 9.84 -8.67 -32.03
C GLU A 160 11.00 -9.67 -31.97
N GLN A 161 12.22 -9.16 -31.81
CA GLN A 161 13.45 -9.96 -31.90
C GLN A 161 14.48 -9.49 -30.88
N LEU A 162 14.94 -10.39 -30.02
CA LEU A 162 15.95 -10.10 -29.00
C LEU A 162 17.10 -11.10 -29.06
N LYS A 163 18.31 -10.60 -28.82
CA LYS A 163 19.54 -11.41 -28.83
C LYS A 163 20.41 -11.12 -27.62
N LEU A 164 20.89 -12.18 -26.97
CA LEU A 164 21.95 -12.17 -25.95
C LEU A 164 23.03 -13.18 -26.39
N PRO A 165 23.74 -12.89 -27.49
CA PRO A 165 24.47 -13.91 -28.24
C PRO A 165 25.76 -14.39 -27.55
N LYS A 166 26.31 -13.61 -26.62
CA LYS A 166 27.58 -13.92 -25.92
C LYS A 166 27.41 -14.22 -24.43
N LEU A 167 26.18 -14.25 -23.91
CA LEU A 167 25.94 -14.36 -22.47
C LEU A 167 26.29 -15.76 -21.94
N GLU A 168 27.30 -15.85 -21.09
CA GLU A 168 27.78 -17.10 -20.48
C GLU A 168 27.41 -17.21 -18.99
N GLU A 169 27.23 -16.07 -18.30
CA GLU A 169 26.88 -16.03 -16.88
C GLU A 169 25.71 -15.08 -16.62
N LEU A 170 24.59 -15.60 -16.08
CA LEU A 170 23.42 -14.82 -15.70
C LEU A 170 23.03 -15.12 -14.25
N ASN A 171 23.34 -14.23 -13.31
CA ASN A 171 23.11 -14.52 -11.89
C ASN A 171 21.75 -14.07 -11.35
N GLY A 172 21.11 -13.07 -11.97
CA GLY A 172 19.84 -12.53 -11.47
C GLY A 172 18.58 -13.23 -12.00
N GLY A 173 18.70 -14.04 -13.05
CA GLY A 173 17.58 -14.72 -13.71
C GLY A 173 16.95 -13.91 -14.85
N LEU A 174 15.90 -14.49 -15.44
CA LEU A 174 15.27 -14.02 -16.67
C LEU A 174 13.73 -14.13 -16.58
N SER A 175 13.02 -13.08 -16.97
CA SER A 175 11.56 -13.09 -17.11
C SER A 175 11.19 -12.60 -18.51
N ILE A 176 10.48 -13.41 -19.29
CA ILE A 176 9.95 -13.07 -20.62
C ILE A 176 8.45 -13.28 -20.59
N ARG A 177 7.68 -12.22 -20.33
CA ARG A 177 6.25 -12.35 -20.07
C ARG A 177 5.37 -11.35 -20.82
N ASN A 178 4.25 -11.82 -21.35
CA ASN A 178 3.24 -10.97 -22.00
C ASN A 178 3.79 -10.08 -23.14
N ASN A 179 4.72 -10.59 -23.95
CA ASN A 179 5.23 -9.88 -25.14
C ASN A 179 4.47 -10.37 -26.38
N LYS A 180 3.51 -9.58 -26.85
CA LYS A 180 2.57 -10.00 -27.90
C LYS A 180 3.21 -10.18 -29.27
N LEU A 181 4.31 -9.48 -29.53
CA LEU A 181 4.98 -9.44 -30.83
C LEU A 181 6.31 -10.22 -30.86
N LEU A 182 6.78 -10.73 -29.71
CA LEU A 182 8.10 -11.36 -29.61
C LEU A 182 8.11 -12.71 -30.32
N ARG A 183 8.77 -12.75 -31.49
CA ARG A 183 8.89 -13.93 -32.35
C ARG A 183 10.13 -14.74 -32.03
N THR A 184 11.25 -14.06 -31.82
CA THR A 184 12.55 -14.71 -31.61
C THR A 184 13.25 -14.15 -30.37
N PHE A 185 13.79 -15.08 -29.59
CA PHE A 185 14.71 -14.83 -28.50
C PHE A 185 15.91 -15.77 -28.67
N GLN A 186 17.09 -15.18 -28.84
CA GLN A 186 18.35 -15.91 -28.97
C GLN A 186 19.20 -15.68 -27.73
N ILE A 187 19.67 -16.76 -27.11
CA ILE A 187 20.57 -16.74 -25.97
C ILE A 187 21.63 -17.81 -26.15
N ASN A 188 22.87 -17.53 -25.72
CA ASN A 188 23.93 -18.51 -25.68
C ASN A 188 23.57 -19.63 -24.67
N LYS A 189 23.82 -20.88 -25.04
CA LYS A 189 23.51 -22.09 -24.26
C LYS A 189 24.59 -22.47 -23.25
N ALA A 190 25.63 -21.65 -23.09
CA ALA A 190 26.71 -21.90 -22.15
C ALA A 190 26.25 -21.85 -20.68
N HIS A 191 25.22 -21.04 -20.37
CA HIS A 191 24.73 -20.89 -19.00
C HIS A 191 23.65 -21.91 -18.62
N LYS A 192 23.70 -22.44 -17.39
CA LYS A 192 22.64 -23.28 -16.81
C LYS A 192 22.47 -22.99 -15.31
N PHE A 193 21.23 -22.80 -14.88
CA PHE A 193 20.88 -22.58 -13.48
C PHE A 193 20.81 -23.88 -12.69
N ASP A 194 21.45 -23.89 -11.52
CA ASP A 194 21.43 -25.03 -10.59
C ASP A 194 20.14 -25.06 -9.74
N ARG A 195 19.43 -26.21 -9.75
CA ARG A 195 18.19 -26.46 -8.98
C ARG A 195 18.42 -26.48 -7.47
N THR A 196 19.66 -26.68 -6.99
CA THR A 196 19.98 -26.66 -5.55
C THR A 196 20.05 -25.25 -4.98
N ILE A 197 20.35 -24.27 -5.85
CA ILE A 197 20.53 -22.86 -5.49
C ILE A 197 19.29 -22.06 -5.91
N ASN A 198 18.77 -22.33 -7.10
CA ASN A 198 17.77 -21.51 -7.76
C ASN A 198 16.40 -22.17 -7.74
N GLY A 199 15.39 -21.35 -7.45
CA GLY A 199 14.00 -21.76 -7.58
C GLY A 199 13.52 -21.74 -9.03
N PRO A 200 12.39 -22.39 -9.31
CA PRO A 200 11.82 -22.50 -10.66
C PRO A 200 11.38 -21.18 -11.30
N THR A 201 11.29 -20.09 -10.52
CA THR A 201 10.98 -18.73 -11.02
C THR A 201 12.24 -17.94 -11.43
N VAL A 202 13.42 -18.56 -11.38
CA VAL A 202 14.68 -17.95 -11.85
C VAL A 202 14.62 -17.66 -13.35
N VAL A 203 14.03 -18.55 -14.13
CA VAL A 203 13.60 -18.30 -15.51
C VAL A 203 12.09 -18.46 -15.60
N THR A 204 11.40 -17.43 -16.07
CA THR A 204 9.94 -17.45 -16.27
C THR A 204 9.59 -16.99 -17.68
N VAL A 205 8.85 -17.82 -18.41
CA VAL A 205 8.41 -17.56 -19.77
C VAL A 205 6.94 -17.96 -19.88
N ASP A 206 6.06 -16.99 -20.07
CA ASP A 206 4.63 -17.20 -20.28
C ASP A 206 3.98 -15.99 -20.99
N GLY A 207 2.78 -16.14 -21.54
CA GLY A 207 2.08 -14.99 -22.15
C GLY A 207 2.66 -14.47 -23.47
N ASN A 208 3.56 -15.21 -24.15
CA ASN A 208 4.15 -14.79 -25.43
C ASN A 208 3.54 -15.60 -26.61
N PRO A 209 2.47 -15.11 -27.29
CA PRO A 209 1.69 -15.90 -28.24
C PRO A 209 2.41 -16.29 -29.53
N VAL A 210 3.41 -15.51 -29.95
CA VAL A 210 4.10 -15.70 -31.23
C VAL A 210 5.56 -16.15 -31.09
N LEU A 211 6.01 -16.47 -29.87
CA LEU A 211 7.38 -16.89 -29.59
C LEU A 211 7.66 -18.27 -30.21
N GLY A 212 8.70 -18.34 -31.04
CA GLY A 212 9.05 -19.52 -31.80
C GLY A 212 9.51 -20.71 -30.94
N ARG A 213 9.36 -21.92 -31.48
CA ARG A 213 9.78 -23.16 -30.81
C ARG A 213 11.27 -23.20 -30.50
N GLU A 214 12.10 -22.77 -31.46
CA GLU A 214 13.56 -22.71 -31.27
C GLU A 214 13.94 -21.83 -30.07
N SER A 215 13.29 -20.68 -29.91
CA SER A 215 13.48 -19.81 -28.76
C SER A 215 13.05 -20.47 -27.45
N MET A 216 11.92 -21.18 -27.45
CA MET A 216 11.47 -21.96 -26.28
C MET A 216 12.46 -23.07 -25.91
N ASP A 217 13.01 -23.78 -26.89
CA ASP A 217 14.00 -24.83 -26.66
C ASP A 217 15.34 -24.29 -26.16
N ASN A 218 15.76 -23.12 -26.68
CA ASN A 218 16.93 -22.40 -26.17
C ASN A 218 16.73 -21.95 -24.73
N LEU A 219 15.55 -21.44 -24.38
CA LEU A 219 15.21 -21.02 -23.02
C LEU A 219 15.19 -22.21 -22.06
N ARG A 220 14.67 -23.37 -22.49
CA ARG A 220 14.65 -24.60 -21.67
C ARG A 220 16.04 -25.12 -21.31
N HIS A 221 17.06 -24.86 -22.14
CA HIS A 221 18.44 -25.24 -21.80
C HIS A 221 18.96 -24.55 -20.54
N LEU A 222 18.46 -23.35 -20.22
CA LEU A 222 18.86 -22.62 -19.02
C LEU A 222 18.50 -23.37 -17.74
N CYS A 223 17.39 -24.12 -17.73
CA CYS A 223 16.99 -24.96 -16.60
C CYS A 223 15.78 -25.84 -16.93
N ASP A 224 15.89 -27.13 -16.61
CA ASP A 224 14.87 -28.15 -16.90
C ASP A 224 13.64 -28.06 -15.95
N TYR A 225 13.77 -27.33 -14.84
CA TYR A 225 12.77 -27.21 -13.77
C TYR A 225 12.08 -25.84 -13.72
N CYS A 226 12.40 -24.94 -14.65
CA CYS A 226 11.91 -23.56 -14.66
C CYS A 226 10.53 -23.39 -15.27
N ASP A 227 9.89 -22.26 -14.98
CA ASP A 227 8.56 -21.91 -15.47
C ASP A 227 8.59 -21.46 -16.94
N ILE A 228 8.80 -22.40 -17.85
CA ILE A 228 8.88 -22.12 -19.29
C ILE A 228 7.69 -22.76 -19.99
N PHE A 229 6.63 -21.96 -20.14
CA PHE A 229 5.34 -22.40 -20.65
C PHE A 229 5.05 -21.85 -22.05
N SER A 230 4.46 -22.70 -22.89
CA SER A 230 3.84 -22.23 -24.13
C SER A 230 2.67 -21.31 -23.81
N TRP A 231 2.38 -20.39 -24.73
CA TRP A 231 1.27 -19.45 -24.54
C TRP A 231 -0.05 -20.18 -24.37
N THR A 232 -0.84 -19.70 -23.41
CA THR A 232 -2.26 -20.01 -23.28
C THR A 232 -3.06 -18.72 -23.13
N LYS A 233 -4.35 -18.78 -23.46
CA LYS A 233 -5.29 -17.67 -23.28
C LYS A 233 -5.41 -17.14 -21.84
N CYS A 234 -4.88 -17.86 -20.86
CA CYS A 234 -4.94 -17.51 -19.43
C CYS A 234 -3.56 -17.35 -18.79
N SER A 235 -2.50 -17.30 -19.60
CA SER A 235 -1.12 -17.09 -19.13
C SER A 235 -0.73 -15.62 -18.90
N ALA A 236 -1.59 -14.67 -19.26
CA ALA A 236 -1.38 -13.23 -19.03
C ALA A 236 -2.73 -12.46 -18.94
N LEU A 237 -3.49 -12.69 -17.87
CA LEU A 237 -4.82 -12.13 -17.67
C LEU A 237 -4.79 -10.65 -17.26
N ASP A 238 -5.71 -9.88 -17.81
CA ASP A 238 -6.11 -8.59 -17.24
C ASP A 238 -6.91 -8.79 -15.94
N VAL A 239 -6.96 -7.75 -15.10
CA VAL A 239 -7.78 -7.76 -13.88
C VAL A 239 -9.26 -7.84 -14.28
N VAL A 240 -9.94 -8.88 -13.80
CA VAL A 240 -11.37 -9.09 -14.08
C VAL A 240 -12.20 -8.61 -12.89
N LYS A 241 -13.27 -7.86 -13.17
CA LYS A 241 -14.23 -7.43 -12.14
C LYS A 241 -15.13 -8.59 -11.71
N PRO A 242 -15.64 -8.60 -10.46
CA PRO A 242 -16.49 -9.68 -9.96
C PRO A 242 -17.68 -10.05 -10.86
N ASP A 243 -18.34 -9.05 -11.45
CA ASP A 243 -19.51 -9.26 -12.31
C ASP A 243 -19.18 -10.04 -13.60
N SER A 244 -17.90 -10.12 -13.97
CA SER A 244 -17.39 -10.81 -15.17
C SER A 244 -16.65 -12.10 -14.86
N TYR A 245 -16.76 -12.64 -13.63
CA TYR A 245 -16.13 -13.93 -13.30
C TYR A 245 -16.69 -15.09 -14.11
N GLY A 246 -17.94 -15.03 -14.58
CA GLY A 246 -18.48 -16.01 -15.52
C GLY A 246 -17.68 -16.09 -16.82
N ASP A 247 -17.32 -14.93 -17.40
CA ASP A 247 -16.52 -14.87 -18.64
C ASP A 247 -15.10 -15.38 -18.42
N LEU A 248 -14.52 -15.11 -17.25
CA LEU A 248 -13.23 -15.67 -16.86
C LEU A 248 -13.27 -17.19 -16.82
N VAL A 249 -14.29 -17.78 -16.19
CA VAL A 249 -14.46 -19.23 -16.09
C VAL A 249 -14.66 -19.83 -17.49
N ASN A 250 -15.54 -19.25 -18.31
CA ASN A 250 -15.76 -19.71 -19.68
C ASN A 250 -14.48 -19.66 -20.53
N ARG A 251 -13.63 -18.65 -20.29
CA ARG A 251 -12.35 -18.49 -20.99
C ARG A 251 -11.29 -19.46 -20.48
N CYS A 252 -11.17 -19.65 -19.16
CA CYS A 252 -9.99 -20.28 -18.55
C CYS A 252 -10.21 -21.67 -17.95
N ALA A 253 -11.45 -22.14 -17.86
CA ALA A 253 -11.71 -23.50 -17.39
C ALA A 253 -10.94 -24.53 -18.23
N GLY A 254 -10.26 -25.44 -17.55
CA GLY A 254 -9.44 -26.49 -18.16
C GLY A 254 -8.00 -26.08 -18.53
N GLU A 255 -7.62 -24.80 -18.36
CA GLU A 255 -6.24 -24.36 -18.52
C GLU A 255 -5.36 -24.82 -17.35
N SER A 256 -4.11 -25.20 -17.65
CA SER A 256 -3.12 -25.55 -16.63
C SER A 256 -2.42 -24.33 -16.04
N ILE A 257 -2.32 -23.24 -16.81
CA ILE A 257 -1.65 -22.00 -16.42
C ILE A 257 -2.69 -20.89 -16.35
N ILE A 258 -2.85 -20.30 -15.16
CA ILE A 258 -3.78 -19.20 -14.91
C ILE A 258 -3.02 -18.10 -14.17
N LYS A 259 -2.48 -17.15 -14.92
CA LYS A 259 -1.63 -16.08 -14.40
C LYS A 259 -2.13 -14.72 -14.85
N GLN A 260 -2.07 -13.74 -13.95
CA GLN A 260 -2.22 -12.33 -14.32
C GLN A 260 -1.04 -11.87 -15.19
N LYS A 261 -1.23 -10.81 -15.98
CA LYS A 261 -0.13 -10.15 -16.69
C LYS A 261 0.84 -9.47 -15.70
N PRO A 262 2.13 -9.31 -16.06
CA PRO A 262 3.10 -8.66 -15.18
C PRO A 262 2.68 -7.24 -14.80
N GLY A 263 2.83 -6.90 -13.52
CA GLY A 263 2.46 -5.60 -12.96
C GLY A 263 0.97 -5.43 -12.66
N ALA A 264 0.10 -6.36 -13.05
CA ALA A 264 -1.28 -6.38 -12.60
C ALA A 264 -1.38 -6.81 -11.12
N ARG A 265 -2.48 -6.46 -10.45
CA ARG A 265 -2.82 -6.97 -9.11
C ARG A 265 -4.24 -7.52 -9.16
N PHE A 266 -4.38 -8.77 -9.58
CA PHE A 266 -5.67 -9.43 -9.75
C PHE A 266 -6.09 -10.10 -8.44
N PHE A 267 -7.17 -9.59 -7.83
CA PHE A 267 -7.85 -10.18 -6.69
C PHE A 267 -9.09 -10.93 -7.15
N LEU A 268 -9.11 -12.24 -6.96
CA LEU A 268 -10.27 -13.10 -7.21
C LEU A 268 -11.02 -13.33 -5.90
N ARG A 269 -12.22 -12.75 -5.78
CA ARG A 269 -13.08 -12.86 -4.61
C ARG A 269 -14.01 -14.06 -4.75
N ALA A 270 -13.73 -15.13 -4.04
CA ALA A 270 -14.47 -16.38 -4.14
C ALA A 270 -15.96 -16.22 -3.75
N ASN A 271 -16.30 -15.32 -2.82
CA ASN A 271 -17.69 -15.00 -2.46
C ASN A 271 -18.52 -14.31 -3.56
N LYS A 272 -17.90 -13.98 -4.70
CA LYS A 272 -18.58 -13.43 -5.89
C LYS A 272 -18.74 -14.46 -7.01
N MET A 273 -18.44 -15.73 -6.75
CA MET A 273 -18.69 -16.83 -7.67
C MET A 273 -19.27 -18.05 -6.94
N THR A 274 -19.79 -19.00 -7.70
CA THR A 274 -20.24 -20.29 -7.16
C THR A 274 -19.05 -21.24 -6.97
N GLN A 275 -19.19 -22.20 -6.04
CA GLN A 275 -18.17 -23.24 -5.85
C GLN A 275 -17.95 -24.05 -7.14
N HIS A 276 -19.00 -24.27 -7.94
CA HIS A 276 -18.89 -24.96 -9.23
C HIS A 276 -18.04 -24.17 -10.24
N GLN A 277 -18.23 -22.85 -10.34
CA GLN A 277 -17.40 -21.98 -11.19
C GLN A 277 -15.94 -22.01 -10.76
N PHE A 278 -15.68 -21.90 -9.45
CA PHE A 278 -14.34 -21.96 -8.89
C PHE A 278 -13.67 -23.29 -9.20
N ASN A 279 -14.35 -24.41 -8.92
CA ASN A 279 -13.84 -25.74 -9.21
C ASN A 279 -13.56 -25.89 -10.70
N SER A 280 -14.47 -25.45 -11.58
CA SER A 280 -14.28 -25.52 -13.04
C SER A 280 -13.07 -24.71 -13.51
N LEU A 281 -12.82 -23.54 -12.92
CA LEU A 281 -11.68 -22.69 -13.23
C LEU A 281 -10.35 -23.35 -12.82
N PHE A 282 -10.28 -23.92 -11.61
CA PHE A 282 -9.01 -24.41 -11.05
C PHE A 282 -8.81 -25.93 -11.12
N TYR A 283 -9.76 -26.70 -11.65
CA TYR A 283 -9.70 -28.16 -11.69
C TYR A 283 -8.44 -28.70 -12.38
N LYS A 284 -7.98 -28.08 -13.47
CA LYS A 284 -6.74 -28.47 -14.17
C LYS A 284 -5.54 -27.56 -13.88
N ALA A 285 -5.75 -26.50 -13.09
CA ALA A 285 -4.73 -25.49 -12.88
C ALA A 285 -3.57 -26.07 -12.06
N THR A 286 -2.36 -25.96 -12.61
CA THR A 286 -1.11 -26.33 -11.95
C THR A 286 -0.36 -25.09 -11.48
N HIS A 287 -0.39 -23.99 -12.24
CA HIS A 287 0.30 -22.75 -11.89
C HIS A 287 -0.69 -21.59 -11.87
N VAL A 288 -0.87 -21.02 -10.69
CA VAL A 288 -1.79 -19.91 -10.44
C VAL A 288 -1.01 -18.69 -9.97
N GLU A 289 -1.18 -17.55 -10.64
CA GLU A 289 -0.62 -16.26 -10.20
C GLU A 289 -1.74 -15.22 -10.14
N MET A 290 -2.24 -15.03 -8.92
CA MET A 290 -3.24 -14.03 -8.53
C MET A 290 -3.43 -14.09 -7.01
N CYS A 291 -4.11 -13.09 -6.44
CA CYS A 291 -4.50 -13.11 -5.04
C CYS A 291 -5.90 -13.70 -4.92
N LEU A 292 -6.03 -14.76 -4.13
CA LEU A 292 -7.29 -15.45 -3.92
C LEU A 292 -7.88 -15.05 -2.56
N ASP A 293 -9.09 -14.50 -2.56
CA ASP A 293 -9.78 -13.99 -1.37
C ASP A 293 -11.05 -14.80 -1.09
N PHE A 294 -10.95 -15.65 -0.07
CA PHE A 294 -11.97 -16.54 0.44
C PHE A 294 -12.51 -15.94 1.74
N GLN A 295 -13.35 -14.93 1.59
CA GLN A 295 -13.94 -14.18 2.69
C GLN A 295 -15.47 -14.37 2.74
N ASP A 296 -16.02 -14.64 3.91
CA ASP A 296 -17.47 -14.70 4.17
C ASP A 296 -18.22 -15.69 3.26
N MET A 297 -17.57 -16.82 2.91
CA MET A 297 -18.14 -17.79 1.99
C MET A 297 -19.02 -18.83 2.68
N GLN A 298 -19.88 -19.45 1.88
CA GLN A 298 -20.77 -20.54 2.31
C GLN A 298 -20.21 -21.94 1.99
N TRP A 299 -18.96 -22.02 1.52
CA TRP A 299 -18.37 -23.28 1.05
C TRP A 299 -17.82 -24.09 2.22
N LYS A 300 -17.91 -25.41 2.12
CA LYS A 300 -17.35 -26.34 3.12
C LYS A 300 -15.88 -26.69 2.84
N GLU A 301 -15.47 -26.59 1.59
CA GLU A 301 -14.13 -26.99 1.16
C GLU A 301 -13.60 -26.07 0.06
N ILE A 302 -12.29 -25.87 0.08
CA ILE A 302 -11.52 -25.25 -1.00
C ILE A 302 -10.61 -26.33 -1.57
N THR A 303 -10.70 -26.61 -2.87
CA THR A 303 -9.97 -27.72 -3.49
C THR A 303 -9.19 -27.25 -4.70
N PHE A 304 -7.89 -27.54 -4.71
CA PHE A 304 -6.99 -27.36 -5.83
C PHE A 304 -6.35 -28.70 -6.17
N PRO A 305 -6.92 -29.53 -7.05
CA PRO A 305 -6.51 -30.93 -7.16
C PRO A 305 -5.14 -31.13 -7.82
N ASN A 306 -4.70 -30.18 -8.66
CA ASN A 306 -3.48 -30.29 -9.48
C ASN A 306 -2.47 -29.15 -9.27
N LEU A 307 -2.71 -28.28 -8.28
CA LEU A 307 -1.88 -27.11 -8.04
C LEU A 307 -0.44 -27.51 -7.65
N VAL A 308 0.50 -27.00 -8.43
CA VAL A 308 1.95 -27.13 -8.24
C VAL A 308 2.53 -25.83 -7.70
N ARG A 309 1.94 -24.67 -8.06
CA ARG A 309 2.43 -23.36 -7.63
C ARG A 309 1.31 -22.34 -7.50
N LEU A 310 1.36 -21.59 -6.40
CA LEU A 310 0.52 -20.43 -6.14
C LEU A 310 1.39 -19.20 -5.84
N ILE A 311 1.31 -18.21 -6.72
CA ILE A 311 2.10 -16.97 -6.69
C ILE A 311 1.17 -15.81 -6.33
N PRO A 312 1.52 -14.96 -5.35
CA PRO A 312 0.71 -13.79 -5.02
C PRO A 312 0.66 -12.81 -6.19
N CYS A 313 -0.43 -12.05 -6.30
CA CYS A 313 -0.57 -10.99 -7.29
C CYS A 313 0.41 -9.81 -7.10
N GLY A 314 1.07 -9.73 -5.95
CA GLY A 314 2.06 -8.69 -5.66
C GLY A 314 2.97 -9.08 -4.50
N TYR A 315 4.28 -9.08 -4.73
CA TYR A 315 5.26 -9.08 -3.66
C TYR A 315 5.39 -7.63 -3.16
N GLY A 316 5.15 -7.41 -1.87
CA GLY A 316 5.12 -6.09 -1.25
C GLY A 316 6.40 -5.29 -1.50
N LYS A 317 6.34 -3.97 -1.33
CA LYS A 317 7.54 -3.13 -1.45
C LYS A 317 8.42 -3.34 -0.22
N TYR A 318 9.70 -3.68 -0.38
CA TYR A 318 10.64 -3.55 0.73
C TYR A 318 10.83 -2.06 1.01
N LEU A 319 10.62 -1.63 2.26
CA LEU A 319 10.95 -0.27 2.68
C LEU A 319 12.19 -0.39 3.57
N VAL A 320 13.34 0.00 3.00
CA VAL A 320 14.58 0.13 3.76
C VAL A 320 14.47 1.43 4.55
N LEU A 321 14.30 1.32 5.87
CA LEU A 321 14.38 2.47 6.75
C LEU A 321 15.84 2.61 7.19
N SER A 322 16.55 3.56 6.60
CA SER A 322 17.84 4.03 7.12
C SER A 322 17.55 4.97 8.29
N VAL A 323 17.86 4.55 9.51
CA VAL A 323 17.84 5.43 10.68
C VAL A 323 19.23 6.03 10.82
N GLU A 324 19.39 7.31 10.45
CA GLU A 324 20.60 8.07 10.77
C GLU A 324 20.59 8.41 12.27
N THR A 325 21.10 7.49 13.09
CA THR A 325 21.55 7.88 14.44
C THR A 325 22.93 8.49 14.29
N GLY A 326 23.08 9.77 14.65
CA GLY A 326 24.35 10.49 14.65
C GLY A 326 25.35 9.95 15.68
N HIS A 327 25.85 8.74 15.47
CA HIS A 327 27.10 8.18 16.00
C HIS A 327 27.39 6.87 15.26
N LEU A 328 28.65 6.65 14.92
CA LEU A 328 29.21 5.53 14.13
C LEU A 328 28.57 4.16 14.42
N ARG A 329 27.47 3.82 13.72
CA ARG A 329 26.97 2.50 13.29
C ARG A 329 25.56 2.67 12.72
N SER A 330 25.45 2.71 11.39
CA SER A 330 24.15 2.63 10.70
C SER A 330 23.57 1.22 10.90
N HIS A 331 22.53 1.10 11.73
CA HIS A 331 21.68 -0.09 11.74
C HIS A 331 20.60 0.09 10.67
N THR A 332 20.75 -0.59 9.54
CA THR A 332 19.71 -0.69 8.53
C THR A 332 18.61 -1.60 9.04
N THR A 333 17.46 -1.05 9.44
CA THR A 333 16.28 -1.86 9.78
C THR A 333 15.43 -2.01 8.52
N MET A 334 15.40 -3.21 7.93
CA MET A 334 14.46 -3.54 6.85
C MET A 334 13.06 -3.69 7.44
N ALA A 335 12.15 -2.78 7.11
CA ALA A 335 10.73 -2.98 7.34
C ALA A 335 10.16 -3.79 6.16
N ILE A 336 9.63 -4.98 6.44
CA ILE A 336 8.89 -5.77 5.47
C ILE A 336 7.51 -5.10 5.35
N LEU A 337 7.23 -4.36 4.27
CA LEU A 337 5.82 -4.13 3.92
C LEU A 337 5.31 -5.47 3.43
N SER A 338 4.34 -6.03 4.14
CA SER A 338 3.71 -7.30 3.79
C SER A 338 3.27 -7.27 2.33
N GLY A 339 3.71 -8.26 1.56
CA GLY A 339 3.17 -8.47 0.23
C GLY A 339 1.70 -8.84 0.29
N ASP A 340 1.02 -8.74 -0.85
CA ASP A 340 -0.36 -9.19 -0.92
C ASP A 340 -0.42 -10.69 -0.60
N PRO A 341 -1.44 -11.12 0.14
CA PRO A 341 -1.58 -12.52 0.42
C PRO A 341 -1.90 -13.30 -0.87
N SER A 342 -1.15 -14.36 -1.14
CA SER A 342 -1.47 -15.28 -2.25
C SER A 342 -2.80 -15.97 -2.01
N LEU A 343 -3.06 -16.27 -0.74
CA LEU A 343 -4.26 -16.92 -0.25
C LEU A 343 -4.72 -16.22 1.02
N ARG A 344 -5.90 -15.61 0.97
CA ARG A 344 -6.57 -15.00 2.13
C ARG A 344 -7.86 -15.75 2.40
N ILE A 345 -7.92 -16.45 3.53
CA ILE A 345 -9.06 -17.26 3.94
C ILE A 345 -9.50 -16.78 5.32
N VAL A 346 -10.55 -15.96 5.33
CA VAL A 346 -10.99 -15.24 6.53
C VAL A 346 -12.51 -15.27 6.72
N HIS A 347 -12.97 -15.34 7.97
CA HIS A 347 -14.40 -15.25 8.31
C HIS A 347 -15.29 -16.31 7.63
N ASN A 348 -14.80 -17.55 7.48
CA ASN A 348 -15.61 -18.63 6.88
C ASN A 348 -16.24 -19.51 7.95
N TYR A 349 -17.58 -19.51 8.01
CA TYR A 349 -18.33 -20.21 9.05
C TYR A 349 -18.43 -21.73 8.83
N TYR A 350 -18.44 -22.17 7.56
CA TYR A 350 -18.69 -23.57 7.20
C TYR A 350 -17.45 -24.30 6.69
N LEU A 351 -16.31 -23.62 6.54
CA LEU A 351 -15.12 -24.17 5.93
C LEU A 351 -14.46 -25.21 6.84
N THR A 352 -14.53 -26.48 6.44
CA THR A 352 -13.98 -27.62 7.18
C THR A 352 -12.71 -28.18 6.54
N ALA A 353 -12.41 -27.87 5.29
CA ALA A 353 -11.25 -28.43 4.59
C ALA A 353 -10.61 -27.45 3.59
N ILE A 354 -9.28 -27.51 3.50
CA ILE A 354 -8.48 -26.88 2.44
C ILE A 354 -7.61 -27.98 1.83
N ASN A 355 -7.96 -28.40 0.62
CA ASN A 355 -7.35 -29.50 -0.08
C ASN A 355 -6.38 -28.95 -1.15
N LEU A 356 -5.11 -28.81 -0.77
CA LEU A 356 -4.00 -28.58 -1.70
C LEU A 356 -3.29 -29.91 -1.98
N PRO A 357 -2.68 -30.11 -3.16
CA PRO A 357 -1.92 -31.33 -3.44
C PRO A 357 -0.74 -31.41 -2.46
N ALA A 358 -0.29 -32.63 -2.18
CA ALA A 358 0.68 -32.91 -1.12
C ALA A 358 1.81 -31.88 -1.07
N TYR A 359 1.96 -31.23 0.07
CA TYR A 359 2.94 -30.18 0.31
C TYR A 359 4.40 -30.66 0.20
N ASP A 360 4.62 -31.98 0.17
CA ASP A 360 5.92 -32.63 -0.03
C ASP A 360 6.14 -33.09 -1.49
N SER A 361 5.24 -32.75 -2.41
CA SER A 361 5.45 -33.00 -3.84
C SER A 361 6.55 -32.08 -4.38
N GLU A 362 7.17 -32.45 -5.52
CA GLU A 362 8.17 -31.60 -6.18
C GLU A 362 7.67 -30.16 -6.48
N GLY A 363 6.35 -29.96 -6.42
CA GLY A 363 5.69 -28.67 -6.56
C GLY A 363 5.89 -27.73 -5.39
N PHE A 364 5.84 -28.17 -4.12
CA PHE A 364 5.98 -27.27 -2.97
C PHE A 364 7.21 -27.66 -2.15
N GLY A 365 8.13 -26.74 -1.96
CA GLY A 365 9.38 -27.04 -1.25
C GLY A 365 10.15 -25.77 -0.88
N ARG A 366 11.35 -25.92 -0.32
CA ARG A 366 12.18 -24.78 0.14
C ARG A 366 12.35 -23.67 -0.92
N LEU A 367 12.45 -24.05 -2.19
CA LEU A 367 12.64 -23.14 -3.32
C LEU A 367 11.33 -22.77 -4.05
N ASN A 368 10.19 -23.33 -3.62
CA ASN A 368 8.85 -22.94 -4.05
C ASN A 368 7.86 -22.94 -2.87
N PRO A 369 8.07 -22.08 -1.85
CA PRO A 369 7.17 -22.01 -0.70
C PRO A 369 5.87 -21.30 -1.06
N LEU A 370 4.80 -21.63 -0.36
CA LEU A 370 3.61 -20.80 -0.35
C LEU A 370 3.93 -19.51 0.42
N ASN A 371 3.70 -18.35 -0.17
CA ASN A 371 4.10 -17.07 0.44
C ASN A 371 2.88 -16.22 0.79
N ASN A 372 2.95 -15.51 1.91
CA ASN A 372 1.92 -14.57 2.37
C ASN A 372 0.53 -15.24 2.40
N VAL A 373 0.32 -16.23 3.25
CA VAL A 373 -1.03 -16.77 3.48
C VAL A 373 -1.61 -16.14 4.72
N GLU A 374 -2.85 -15.68 4.62
CA GLU A 374 -3.64 -15.24 5.77
C GLU A 374 -4.77 -16.25 5.99
N LEU A 375 -4.75 -16.91 7.14
CA LEU A 375 -5.77 -17.85 7.57
C LEU A 375 -6.16 -17.49 9.01
N LYS A 376 -7.28 -16.78 9.17
CA LYS A 376 -7.80 -16.38 10.49
C LYS A 376 -9.32 -16.43 10.50
N ASN A 377 -9.92 -16.56 11.67
CA ASN A 377 -11.36 -16.51 11.84
C ASN A 377 -12.15 -17.54 11.00
N ASN A 378 -11.63 -18.75 10.86
CA ASN A 378 -12.32 -19.87 10.22
C ASN A 378 -12.88 -20.81 11.30
N PHE A 379 -14.19 -20.73 11.53
CA PHE A 379 -14.85 -21.14 12.77
C PHE A 379 -14.81 -22.65 13.04
N VAL A 380 -14.85 -23.44 11.98
CA VAL A 380 -14.91 -24.91 12.04
C VAL A 380 -13.73 -25.58 11.34
N LEU A 381 -12.72 -24.79 10.95
CA LEU A 381 -11.55 -25.32 10.26
C LEU A 381 -10.66 -26.08 11.26
N PRO A 382 -10.38 -27.38 11.05
CA PRO A 382 -9.57 -28.17 11.95
C PRO A 382 -8.13 -27.65 12.04
N ASN A 383 -7.51 -27.81 13.21
CA ASN A 383 -6.14 -27.32 13.47
C ASN A 383 -5.09 -28.07 12.63
N GLU A 384 -5.39 -29.29 12.20
CA GLU A 384 -4.56 -30.12 11.32
C GLU A 384 -4.25 -29.40 10.01
N VAL A 385 -5.22 -28.65 9.48
CA VAL A 385 -5.05 -27.84 8.26
C VAL A 385 -4.02 -26.73 8.50
N LEU A 386 -4.09 -26.04 9.63
CA LEU A 386 -3.15 -24.98 10.00
C LEU A 386 -1.74 -25.53 10.19
N LEU A 387 -1.61 -26.67 10.84
CA LEU A 387 -0.33 -27.34 11.05
C LEU A 387 0.30 -27.77 9.72
N SER A 388 -0.50 -28.27 8.78
CA SER A 388 -0.02 -28.61 7.44
C SER A 388 0.55 -27.39 6.71
N LEU A 389 -0.16 -26.25 6.75
CA LEU A 389 0.28 -25.01 6.11
C LEU A 389 1.53 -24.44 6.79
N LYS A 390 1.61 -24.48 8.12
CA LYS A 390 2.72 -23.88 8.88
C LYS A 390 4.10 -24.42 8.46
N SER A 391 4.17 -25.70 8.07
CA SER A 391 5.42 -26.35 7.68
C SER A 391 5.98 -25.88 6.33
N ASN A 392 5.12 -25.39 5.42
CA ASN A 392 5.46 -25.11 4.02
C ASN A 392 5.14 -23.68 3.56
N CYS A 393 4.88 -22.79 4.52
CA CYS A 393 4.40 -21.44 4.27
C CYS A 393 5.35 -20.39 4.86
N ARG A 394 5.80 -19.45 4.02
CA ARG A 394 6.69 -18.35 4.42
C ARG A 394 5.91 -17.05 4.55
N PHE A 395 6.14 -16.33 5.65
CA PHE A 395 5.45 -15.06 5.96
C PHE A 395 3.93 -15.20 6.10
N CYS A 396 3.46 -16.28 6.73
CA CYS A 396 2.04 -16.59 6.84
C CYS A 396 1.47 -16.23 8.21
N LYS A 397 0.27 -15.64 8.23
CA LYS A 397 -0.53 -15.35 9.43
C LYS A 397 -1.57 -16.46 9.55
N LEU A 398 -1.23 -17.52 10.30
CA LEU A 398 -2.09 -18.67 10.53
C LEU A 398 -2.60 -18.64 11.98
N GLU A 399 -3.91 -18.52 12.14
CA GLU A 399 -4.57 -18.37 13.43
C GLU A 399 -5.73 -19.36 13.55
N GLN A 400 -5.65 -20.22 14.58
CA GLN A 400 -6.74 -21.11 14.91
C GLN A 400 -7.90 -20.28 15.45
N TYR A 401 -9.14 -20.61 15.04
CA TYR A 401 -10.29 -19.96 15.64
C TYR A 401 -10.35 -20.31 17.12
N LYS A 402 -10.29 -19.27 17.94
CA LYS A 402 -10.54 -19.29 19.37
C LYS A 402 -11.31 -18.03 19.70
N GLU A 403 -12.34 -18.17 20.53
CA GLU A 403 -13.07 -17.01 21.04
C GLU A 403 -12.15 -16.07 21.82
N CYS A 404 -12.52 -14.80 21.87
CA CYS A 404 -11.86 -13.82 22.75
C CYS A 404 -12.47 -13.86 24.15
N ASP A 405 -12.52 -15.06 24.72
CA ASP A 405 -12.90 -15.27 26.10
C ASP A 405 -11.68 -15.21 27.03
N ASN A 406 -11.93 -15.01 28.34
CA ASN A 406 -10.91 -15.03 29.36
C ASN A 406 -9.80 -13.96 29.20
N LEU A 407 -10.17 -12.75 28.74
CA LEU A 407 -9.26 -11.64 28.50
C LEU A 407 -8.80 -10.93 29.78
N HIS A 408 -7.56 -10.44 29.78
CA HIS A 408 -7.01 -9.65 30.88
C HIS A 408 -7.21 -8.14 30.65
N SER A 409 -7.25 -7.34 31.72
CA SER A 409 -7.39 -5.88 31.61
C SER A 409 -6.28 -5.21 30.78
N ALA A 410 -5.04 -5.71 30.84
CA ALA A 410 -3.95 -5.24 30.00
C ALA A 410 -4.17 -5.48 28.49
N SER A 411 -5.08 -6.39 28.11
CA SER A 411 -5.36 -6.66 26.69
C SER A 411 -6.00 -5.46 25.99
N THR A 412 -6.63 -4.52 26.70
CA THR A 412 -7.32 -3.37 26.11
C THR A 412 -6.49 -2.08 26.13
N GLU A 413 -5.21 -2.13 26.51
CA GLU A 413 -4.32 -0.96 26.54
C GLU A 413 -4.00 -0.43 25.15
N ASN A 414 -3.85 -1.33 24.17
CA ASN A 414 -3.65 -0.98 22.77
C ASN A 414 -4.84 -1.49 21.94
N ALA A 415 -5.69 -0.59 21.51
CA ALA A 415 -6.89 -0.93 20.76
C ALA A 415 -6.58 -1.64 19.44
N THR A 416 -5.52 -1.25 18.72
CA THR A 416 -5.13 -1.89 17.47
C THR A 416 -4.69 -3.33 17.70
N GLU A 417 -3.88 -3.57 18.73
CA GLU A 417 -3.47 -4.93 19.12
C GLU A 417 -4.67 -5.77 19.58
N PHE A 418 -5.63 -5.14 20.26
CA PHE A 418 -6.88 -5.79 20.64
C PHE A 418 -7.68 -6.23 19.40
N VAL A 419 -7.78 -5.39 18.37
CA VAL A 419 -8.42 -5.77 17.10
C VAL A 419 -7.67 -6.90 16.41
N ASP A 420 -6.32 -6.86 16.40
CA ASP A 420 -5.53 -7.95 15.82
C ASP A 420 -5.80 -9.31 16.47
N LYS A 421 -6.15 -9.30 17.77
CA LYS A 421 -6.44 -10.50 18.56
C LYS A 421 -7.92 -10.91 18.53
N CYS A 422 -8.83 -9.93 18.59
CA CYS A 422 -10.26 -10.14 18.80
C CYS A 422 -11.15 -9.77 17.62
N GLY A 423 -10.56 -9.26 16.55
CA GLY A 423 -11.22 -9.06 15.26
C GLY A 423 -11.86 -10.35 14.76
N GLY A 424 -13.12 -10.28 14.36
CA GLY A 424 -13.90 -11.40 13.84
C GLY A 424 -14.25 -12.50 14.84
N LYS A 425 -14.07 -12.28 16.15
CA LYS A 425 -14.51 -13.24 17.19
C LYS A 425 -15.96 -12.99 17.59
N ARG A 426 -16.66 -14.05 18.01
CA ARG A 426 -18.08 -13.98 18.38
C ARG A 426 -18.29 -13.59 19.83
N VAL A 427 -17.39 -14.01 20.71
CA VAL A 427 -17.48 -13.81 22.14
C VAL A 427 -16.27 -13.04 22.61
N MET A 428 -16.52 -11.90 23.27
CA MET A 428 -15.49 -11.07 23.87
C MET A 428 -15.82 -10.86 25.35
N THR A 429 -15.15 -11.60 26.24
CA THR A 429 -15.46 -11.60 27.68
C THR A 429 -14.22 -11.57 28.56
N PRO A 430 -14.28 -10.92 29.74
CA PRO A 430 -13.15 -10.84 30.65
C PRO A 430 -12.88 -12.19 31.31
N LYS A 431 -11.63 -12.38 31.71
CA LYS A 431 -11.27 -13.32 32.75
C LYS A 431 -12.00 -12.97 34.04
N LYS A 432 -12.37 -14.00 34.81
CA LYS A 432 -13.04 -13.81 36.11
C LYS A 432 -12.25 -12.82 36.99
N GLY A 433 -12.94 -11.79 37.47
CA GLY A 433 -12.36 -10.74 38.32
C GLY A 433 -11.58 -9.66 37.57
N HIS A 434 -11.61 -9.62 36.23
CA HIS A 434 -11.00 -8.56 35.43
C HIS A 434 -12.07 -7.68 34.78
N VAL A 435 -11.74 -6.42 34.56
CA VAL A 435 -12.61 -5.42 33.93
C VAL A 435 -11.96 -4.99 32.62
N LEU A 436 -12.71 -5.02 31.53
CA LEU A 436 -12.22 -4.60 30.21
C LEU A 436 -12.82 -3.25 29.87
N ILE A 437 -11.96 -2.30 29.53
CA ILE A 437 -12.33 -0.98 29.04
C ILE A 437 -11.52 -0.74 27.78
N LEU A 438 -12.19 -0.68 26.63
CA LEU A 438 -11.57 -0.55 25.32
C LEU A 438 -11.92 0.81 24.72
N ASP A 439 -10.92 1.64 24.48
CA ASP A 439 -11.09 2.91 23.75
C ASP A 439 -10.83 2.68 22.26
N ILE A 440 -11.88 2.75 21.45
CA ILE A 440 -11.82 2.55 20.00
C ILE A 440 -11.78 3.89 19.22
N SER A 441 -11.64 5.03 19.91
CA SER A 441 -11.75 6.36 19.32
C SER A 441 -10.72 6.63 18.23
N THR A 442 -9.54 6.02 18.35
CA THR A 442 -8.40 6.17 17.41
C THR A 442 -8.41 5.15 16.28
N LEU A 443 -9.31 4.16 16.30
CA LEU A 443 -9.36 3.11 15.30
C LEU A 443 -9.96 3.62 13.98
N THR A 444 -9.50 3.04 12.86
CA THR A 444 -10.08 3.32 11.54
C THR A 444 -11.40 2.57 11.35
N GLN A 445 -12.17 2.97 10.34
CA GLN A 445 -13.44 2.31 9.99
C GLN A 445 -13.23 0.81 9.73
N GLU A 446 -12.13 0.45 9.06
CA GLU A 446 -11.80 -0.93 8.72
C GLU A 446 -11.52 -1.77 9.98
N LEU A 447 -10.78 -1.25 10.95
CA LEU A 447 -10.47 -1.95 12.20
C LEU A 447 -11.71 -2.12 13.09
N ILE A 448 -12.59 -1.12 13.12
CA ILE A 448 -13.86 -1.20 13.86
C ILE A 448 -14.80 -2.22 13.21
N ASP A 449 -14.92 -2.18 11.89
CA ASP A 449 -15.71 -3.17 11.15
C ASP A 449 -15.14 -4.59 11.41
N GLU A 450 -13.82 -4.77 11.37
CA GLU A 450 -13.16 -6.05 11.70
C GLU A 450 -13.44 -6.51 13.14
N LEU A 451 -13.43 -5.59 14.11
CA LEU A 451 -13.69 -5.91 15.51
C LEU A 451 -15.11 -6.45 15.75
N PHE A 452 -16.12 -5.86 15.13
CA PHE A 452 -17.51 -6.10 15.47
C PHE A 452 -18.31 -6.92 14.44
N MET A 453 -17.76 -7.21 13.26
CA MET A 453 -18.48 -7.90 12.17
C MET A 453 -19.20 -9.18 12.64
N ASP A 454 -18.52 -9.99 13.45
CA ASP A 454 -18.97 -11.30 13.91
C ASP A 454 -19.34 -11.35 15.38
N ALA A 455 -19.21 -10.23 16.11
CA ALA A 455 -19.47 -10.20 17.54
C ALA A 455 -20.93 -10.51 17.83
N THR A 456 -21.18 -11.49 18.71
CA THR A 456 -22.51 -11.91 19.17
C THR A 456 -22.71 -11.64 20.66
N HIS A 457 -21.65 -11.74 21.45
CA HIS A 457 -21.67 -11.46 22.87
C HIS A 457 -20.44 -10.66 23.30
N ILE A 458 -20.68 -9.51 23.93
CA ILE A 458 -19.63 -8.61 24.41
C ILE A 458 -19.89 -8.33 25.89
N LYS A 459 -18.84 -8.46 26.72
CA LYS A 459 -18.85 -8.04 28.12
C LYS A 459 -17.66 -7.13 28.40
N MET A 460 -17.82 -5.84 28.15
CA MET A 460 -16.79 -4.82 28.40
C MET A 460 -17.40 -3.42 28.30
N CYS A 461 -16.63 -2.39 28.64
CA CYS A 461 -16.99 -1.01 28.36
C CYS A 461 -16.21 -0.51 27.15
N ILE A 462 -16.91 -0.06 26.12
CA ILE A 462 -16.35 0.43 24.86
C ILE A 462 -16.54 1.94 24.80
N ILE A 463 -15.45 2.66 24.57
CA ILE A 463 -15.42 4.12 24.50
C ILE A 463 -15.19 4.53 23.05
N LEU A 464 -16.08 5.35 22.50
CA LEU A 464 -15.97 5.93 21.17
C LEU A 464 -16.25 7.44 21.29
N LYS A 465 -15.18 8.24 21.44
CA LYS A 465 -15.26 9.69 21.66
C LYS A 465 -14.48 10.48 20.62
N GLY A 466 -15.11 11.49 20.03
CA GLY A 466 -14.43 12.39 19.09
C GLY A 466 -13.82 11.70 17.86
N SER A 467 -14.30 10.50 17.51
CA SER A 467 -13.77 9.69 16.42
C SER A 467 -14.15 10.25 15.06
N GLN A 468 -13.36 9.86 14.06
CA GLN A 468 -13.55 10.23 12.65
C GLN A 468 -14.35 9.17 11.86
N ILE A 469 -14.75 8.07 12.51
CA ILE A 469 -15.53 7.02 11.85
C ILE A 469 -16.92 7.53 11.45
N ARG A 470 -17.49 6.89 10.44
CA ARG A 470 -18.83 7.25 9.96
C ARG A 470 -19.89 6.23 10.36
N ARG A 471 -19.49 4.99 10.60
CA ARG A 471 -20.43 3.89 10.85
C ARG A 471 -19.91 3.02 11.99
N LEU A 472 -20.76 2.75 12.98
CA LEU A 472 -20.51 1.73 13.99
C LEU A 472 -21.46 0.57 13.71
N ARG A 473 -20.94 -0.52 13.14
CA ARG A 473 -21.75 -1.66 12.69
C ARG A 473 -21.47 -2.89 13.53
N MET A 474 -22.52 -3.42 14.14
CA MET A 474 -22.49 -4.63 14.96
C MET A 474 -23.58 -5.60 14.51
N PRO A 475 -23.58 -6.05 13.25
CA PRO A 475 -24.74 -6.64 12.58
C PRO A 475 -25.17 -8.00 13.14
N ARG A 476 -24.37 -8.62 14.03
CA ARG A 476 -24.64 -9.93 14.63
C ARG A 476 -24.70 -9.91 16.16
N LEU A 477 -24.60 -8.72 16.76
CA LEU A 477 -24.53 -8.59 18.21
C LEU A 477 -25.88 -8.95 18.83
N LYS A 478 -25.90 -9.95 19.71
CA LYS A 478 -27.13 -10.40 20.37
C LYS A 478 -27.23 -9.87 21.79
N LYS A 479 -26.10 -9.79 22.49
CA LYS A 479 -26.05 -9.39 23.89
C LYS A 479 -24.80 -8.57 24.19
N ALA A 480 -24.99 -7.42 24.82
CA ALA A 480 -23.90 -6.60 25.36
C ALA A 480 -24.10 -6.39 26.87
N GLU A 481 -23.05 -6.64 27.64
CA GLU A 481 -23.01 -6.42 29.09
C GLU A 481 -21.97 -5.36 29.42
N SER A 482 -22.33 -4.44 30.30
CA SER A 482 -21.36 -3.48 30.82
C SER A 482 -20.26 -4.16 31.64
N CYS A 483 -19.08 -3.56 31.63
CA CYS A 483 -17.96 -4.03 32.44
C CYS A 483 -18.18 -3.83 33.95
N LEU A 484 -18.96 -2.82 34.34
CA LEU A 484 -19.22 -2.44 35.75
C LEU A 484 -20.62 -1.81 35.92
N PRO A 485 -21.28 -1.99 37.08
CA PRO A 485 -22.53 -1.30 37.39
C PRO A 485 -22.39 0.23 37.31
N GLY A 486 -23.42 0.90 36.79
CA GLY A 486 -23.44 2.36 36.64
C GLY A 486 -22.63 2.92 35.48
N ARG A 487 -21.92 2.07 34.72
CA ARG A 487 -21.20 2.46 33.50
C ARG A 487 -21.91 1.88 32.26
N PRO A 488 -21.99 2.59 31.12
CA PRO A 488 -22.55 2.00 29.92
C PRO A 488 -21.58 1.00 29.29
N ALA A 489 -22.11 -0.03 28.64
CA ALA A 489 -21.31 -0.93 27.80
C ALA A 489 -20.72 -0.21 26.58
N PHE A 490 -21.43 0.78 26.04
CA PHE A 490 -20.99 1.64 24.95
C PHE A 490 -21.17 3.12 25.32
N GLU A 491 -20.07 3.86 25.31
CA GLU A 491 -20.01 5.29 25.55
C GLU A 491 -19.64 6.00 24.25
N ILE A 492 -20.65 6.57 23.57
CA ILE A 492 -20.53 7.16 22.23
C ILE A 492 -20.79 8.66 22.32
N GLU A 493 -19.73 9.46 22.30
CA GLU A 493 -19.83 10.90 22.59
C GLU A 493 -19.04 11.77 21.60
N GLY A 494 -19.63 12.85 21.10
CA GLY A 494 -18.87 13.88 20.38
C GLY A 494 -18.34 13.46 19.00
N ASN A 495 -18.88 12.41 18.38
CA ASN A 495 -18.41 11.92 17.08
C ASN A 495 -19.09 12.69 15.94
N MET A 496 -18.42 13.75 15.48
CA MET A 496 -18.95 14.72 14.52
C MET A 496 -19.33 14.13 13.14
N TYR A 497 -18.79 12.96 12.81
CA TYR A 497 -18.96 12.30 11.51
C TYR A 497 -19.78 11.01 11.57
N LEU A 498 -20.19 10.58 12.77
CA LEU A 498 -20.93 9.34 12.95
C LEU A 498 -22.35 9.49 12.38
N GLU A 499 -22.66 8.72 11.35
CA GLU A 499 -23.91 8.77 10.58
C GLU A 499 -24.79 7.55 10.86
N VAL A 500 -24.20 6.41 11.25
CA VAL A 500 -24.93 5.15 11.42
C VAL A 500 -24.45 4.38 12.66
N ILE A 501 -25.41 3.90 13.47
CA ILE A 501 -25.20 2.81 14.42
C ILE A 501 -26.12 1.67 14.00
N GLU A 502 -25.56 0.50 13.71
CA GLU A 502 -26.29 -0.67 13.23
C GLU A 502 -26.22 -1.80 14.26
N LEU A 503 -27.40 -2.27 14.69
CA LEU A 503 -27.62 -3.42 15.57
C LEU A 503 -28.64 -4.35 14.90
N PRO A 504 -28.59 -5.68 15.15
CA PRO A 504 -29.56 -6.57 14.57
C PRO A 504 -30.94 -6.42 15.25
N PRO A 505 -32.03 -6.76 14.54
CA PRO A 505 -33.39 -6.63 15.08
C PRO A 505 -33.66 -7.44 16.35
N ASP A 506 -32.93 -8.55 16.52
CA ASP A 506 -33.01 -9.50 17.64
C ASP A 506 -32.02 -9.19 18.80
N PHE A 507 -31.38 -8.01 18.79
CA PHE A 507 -30.55 -7.58 19.91
C PHE A 507 -31.36 -7.51 21.21
N ASP A 508 -30.83 -8.12 22.27
CA ASP A 508 -31.45 -8.19 23.59
C ASP A 508 -31.28 -6.85 24.33
N PHE A 509 -32.26 -5.97 24.17
CA PHE A 509 -32.42 -4.79 25.02
C PHE A 509 -33.01 -5.22 26.37
N ASN A 510 -32.18 -5.80 27.23
CA ASN A 510 -32.57 -6.02 28.61
C ASN A 510 -32.89 -4.66 29.26
N VAL A 511 -34.12 -4.56 29.79
CA VAL A 511 -34.73 -3.32 30.28
C VAL A 511 -33.93 -2.67 31.41
N TYR A 512 -33.13 -3.46 32.13
CA TYR A 512 -32.36 -3.02 33.31
C TYR A 512 -30.88 -2.73 33.03
N ASP A 513 -30.38 -3.06 31.85
CA ASP A 513 -28.96 -2.92 31.56
C ASP A 513 -28.67 -1.52 31.00
N TYR A 514 -27.70 -0.82 31.61
CA TYR A 514 -27.17 0.42 31.07
C TYR A 514 -26.21 0.07 29.94
N ILE A 515 -26.73 -0.09 28.72
CA ILE A 515 -25.95 -0.56 27.57
C ILE A 515 -25.35 0.61 26.81
N PHE A 516 -26.16 1.58 26.40
CA PHE A 516 -25.70 2.69 25.56
C PHE A 516 -25.82 4.05 26.26
N HIS A 517 -24.76 4.84 26.18
CA HIS A 517 -24.77 6.28 26.36
C HIS A 517 -24.41 6.93 25.03
N ILE A 518 -25.33 7.69 24.44
CA ILE A 518 -25.13 8.35 23.14
C ILE A 518 -25.42 9.84 23.31
N SER A 519 -24.41 10.68 23.14
CA SER A 519 -24.53 12.14 23.32
C SER A 519 -23.66 12.93 22.34
N ASN A 520 -24.08 14.14 21.98
CA ASN A 520 -23.31 15.06 21.14
C ASN A 520 -22.81 14.46 19.79
N ASN A 521 -23.64 13.68 19.08
CA ASN A 521 -23.31 13.10 17.77
C ASN A 521 -24.20 13.74 16.68
N PRO A 522 -23.86 14.95 16.16
CA PRO A 522 -24.77 15.79 15.37
C PRO A 522 -25.23 15.20 14.04
N ARG A 523 -24.47 14.25 13.49
CA ARG A 523 -24.80 13.59 12.21
C ARG A 523 -25.60 12.30 12.34
N LEU A 524 -25.85 11.83 13.57
CA LEU A 524 -26.74 10.69 13.77
C LEU A 524 -28.19 11.11 13.50
N PRO A 525 -28.86 10.51 12.50
CA PRO A 525 -30.26 10.77 12.21
C PRO A 525 -31.15 10.32 13.37
N ARG A 526 -32.24 11.07 13.62
CA ARG A 526 -33.20 10.74 14.69
C ARG A 526 -33.89 9.39 14.44
N GLU A 527 -34.04 9.02 13.17
CA GLU A 527 -34.63 7.75 12.74
C GLU A 527 -33.85 6.54 13.26
N ILE A 528 -32.53 6.66 13.37
CA ILE A 528 -31.67 5.60 13.93
C ILE A 528 -31.90 5.47 15.43
N LEU A 529 -32.19 6.57 16.14
CA LEU A 529 -32.35 6.54 17.60
C LEU A 529 -33.57 5.74 18.05
N VAL A 530 -34.58 5.59 17.19
CA VAL A 530 -35.80 4.80 17.45
C VAL A 530 -35.48 3.34 17.81
N ILE A 531 -34.37 2.77 17.29
CA ILE A 531 -34.00 1.39 17.62
C ILE A 531 -33.73 1.19 19.11
N PHE A 532 -33.34 2.27 19.81
CA PHE A 532 -33.02 2.28 21.22
C PHE A 532 -34.21 2.64 22.12
N ASP A 533 -35.39 2.95 21.59
CA ASP A 533 -36.59 3.22 22.39
C ASP A 533 -36.97 2.02 23.29
N ARG A 534 -36.55 0.82 22.88
CA ARG A 534 -36.70 -0.44 23.64
C ARG A 534 -35.74 -0.53 24.84
N CYS A 535 -34.68 0.27 24.88
CA CYS A 535 -33.66 0.28 25.92
C CYS A 535 -33.99 1.28 27.03
N ARG A 536 -34.73 0.84 28.07
CA ARG A 536 -35.07 1.74 29.20
C ARG A 536 -33.85 2.18 30.03
N GLY A 537 -32.78 1.39 30.03
CA GLY A 537 -31.54 1.71 30.72
C GLY A 537 -30.59 2.64 29.93
N CYS A 538 -30.86 2.93 28.65
CA CYS A 538 -29.97 3.73 27.82
C CYS A 538 -30.14 5.23 28.05
N SER A 539 -29.05 6.00 27.94
CA SER A 539 -29.03 7.46 28.01
C SER A 539 -28.74 8.04 26.64
N ILE A 540 -29.76 8.56 25.96
CA ILE A 540 -29.65 9.01 24.58
C ILE A 540 -30.09 10.46 24.47
N GLU A 541 -29.18 11.31 24.02
CA GLU A 541 -29.48 12.68 23.66
C GLU A 541 -30.10 12.71 22.26
N THR A 542 -31.44 12.81 22.19
CA THR A 542 -32.20 12.87 20.94
C THR A 542 -32.10 14.23 20.24
N ASP A 543 -31.51 15.21 20.90
CA ASP A 543 -31.31 16.57 20.42
C ASP A 543 -29.83 16.85 20.14
N THR A 544 -29.25 16.08 19.22
CA THR A 544 -27.88 16.29 18.72
C THR A 544 -27.74 17.57 17.89
N ARG A 545 -28.86 18.29 17.67
CA ARG A 545 -28.94 19.66 17.14
C ARG A 545 -29.33 20.65 18.23
N LYS A 546 -28.64 20.61 19.37
CA LYS A 546 -28.84 21.58 20.45
C LYS A 546 -28.83 23.00 19.89
N GLN A 547 -29.94 23.71 20.08
CA GLN A 547 -30.02 25.15 19.92
C GLN A 547 -28.93 25.76 20.80
N VAL A 548 -28.09 26.61 20.21
CA VAL A 548 -26.93 27.17 20.89
C VAL A 548 -27.37 28.14 22.00
N PHE A 549 -28.51 28.81 21.84
CA PHE A 549 -29.04 29.76 22.82
C PHE A 549 -30.56 29.70 22.94
N THR A 550 -31.05 29.60 24.17
CA THR A 550 -32.47 29.66 24.53
C THR A 550 -32.71 30.77 25.54
N ILE A 551 -33.42 31.81 25.14
CA ILE A 551 -33.71 33.01 25.93
C ILE A 551 -35.24 33.19 25.99
N VAL A 552 -35.87 32.60 27.00
CA VAL A 552 -37.34 32.59 27.12
C VAL A 552 -37.80 33.14 28.46
N GLY A 553 -38.79 34.03 28.44
CA GLY A 553 -39.51 34.42 29.66
C GLY A 553 -38.78 35.42 30.55
N ASN A 554 -37.87 36.24 30.02
CA ASN A 554 -37.11 37.23 30.78
C ASN A 554 -37.82 38.60 30.69
N PRO A 555 -38.60 39.02 31.71
CA PRO A 555 -39.43 40.22 31.61
C PRO A 555 -38.62 41.52 31.56
N LEU A 556 -37.41 41.54 32.12
CA LEU A 556 -36.53 42.71 32.20
C LEU A 556 -35.43 42.73 31.13
N LEU A 557 -35.39 41.74 30.24
CA LEU A 557 -34.36 41.65 29.21
C LEU A 557 -34.62 42.69 28.12
N THR A 558 -33.74 43.67 27.99
CA THR A 558 -33.90 44.80 27.05
C THR A 558 -33.06 44.68 25.78
N GLU A 559 -31.94 43.96 25.82
CA GLU A 559 -31.00 43.81 24.71
C GLU A 559 -30.30 42.45 24.72
N VAL A 560 -29.98 41.94 23.53
CA VAL A 560 -29.19 40.73 23.27
C VAL A 560 -28.26 41.06 22.11
N THR A 561 -26.96 41.10 22.37
CA THR A 561 -25.96 41.46 21.36
C THR A 561 -25.10 40.26 21.04
N ILE A 562 -25.18 39.81 19.79
CA ILE A 562 -24.32 38.76 19.24
C ILE A 562 -23.41 39.42 18.19
N PRO A 563 -22.09 39.32 18.32
CA PRO A 563 -21.17 39.85 17.32
C PRO A 563 -21.37 39.20 15.94
N LEU A 564 -21.33 40.01 14.88
CA LEU A 564 -21.55 39.53 13.49
C LEU A 564 -20.44 38.61 12.97
N ASN A 565 -19.30 38.56 13.64
CA ASN A 565 -18.17 37.69 13.31
C ASN A 565 -18.27 36.29 13.94
N VAL A 566 -19.33 36.00 14.72
CA VAL A 566 -19.56 34.63 15.22
C VAL A 566 -20.06 33.76 14.07
N LEU A 567 -19.35 32.67 13.80
CA LEU A 567 -19.69 31.71 12.75
C LEU A 567 -20.75 30.72 13.24
N TYR A 568 -21.84 30.59 12.48
CA TYR A 568 -22.91 29.64 12.76
C TYR A 568 -23.22 28.75 11.54
N PRO A 569 -23.71 27.52 11.74
CA PRO A 569 -24.18 26.67 10.65
C PRO A 569 -25.35 27.34 9.92
N LYS A 570 -25.22 27.53 8.60
CA LYS A 570 -26.29 28.14 7.78
C LYS A 570 -27.49 27.19 7.72
N GLY A 571 -28.69 27.73 7.98
CA GLY A 571 -29.96 26.99 7.85
C GLY A 571 -30.36 26.16 9.08
N GLU A 572 -29.61 26.23 10.17
CA GLU A 572 -29.93 25.54 11.43
C GLU A 572 -30.63 26.46 12.43
N LYS A 573 -31.52 25.90 13.26
CA LYS A 573 -32.22 26.62 14.34
C LYS A 573 -31.32 26.75 15.57
N ILE A 574 -30.46 27.76 15.58
CA ILE A 574 -29.49 27.99 16.67
C ILE A 574 -30.00 28.87 17.83
N LEU A 575 -31.09 29.60 17.65
CA LEU A 575 -31.63 30.60 18.59
C LEU A 575 -33.13 30.34 18.86
N ILE A 576 -33.53 30.37 20.13
CA ILE A 576 -34.91 30.55 20.55
C ILE A 576 -34.99 31.77 21.45
N VAL A 577 -35.79 32.76 21.07
CA VAL A 577 -36.00 33.99 21.84
C VAL A 577 -37.50 34.28 21.90
N LYS A 578 -38.15 34.00 23.03
CA LYS A 578 -39.62 34.13 23.17
C LYS A 578 -39.99 34.72 24.52
N LYS A 579 -41.17 35.32 24.64
CA LYS A 579 -41.72 35.76 25.95
C LYS A 579 -40.82 36.74 26.73
N ASN A 580 -40.00 37.53 26.06
CA ASN A 580 -39.16 38.57 26.69
C ASN A 580 -39.83 39.93 26.49
N GLN A 581 -40.55 40.41 27.52
CA GLN A 581 -41.49 41.54 27.42
C GLN A 581 -40.81 42.86 27.05
N GLN A 582 -39.61 43.12 27.58
CA GLN A 582 -38.91 44.39 27.37
C GLN A 582 -37.87 44.33 26.24
N LEU A 583 -37.82 43.23 25.47
CA LEU A 583 -36.83 43.06 24.42
C LEU A 583 -37.14 43.99 23.24
N LYS A 584 -36.24 44.93 22.97
CA LYS A 584 -36.49 45.98 21.97
C LYS A 584 -36.55 45.41 20.54
N GLN A 585 -37.42 45.98 19.72
CA GLN A 585 -37.60 45.61 18.31
C GLN A 585 -36.31 45.60 17.46
N PRO A 586 -35.40 46.60 17.58
CA PRO A 586 -34.13 46.57 16.83
C PRO A 586 -33.25 45.35 17.16
N THR A 587 -33.35 44.85 18.39
CA THR A 587 -32.63 43.64 18.83
C THR A 587 -33.21 42.39 18.17
N ILE A 588 -34.54 42.29 18.11
CA ILE A 588 -35.26 41.19 17.45
C ILE A 588 -34.91 41.12 15.97
N GLU A 589 -34.87 42.26 15.29
CA GLU A 589 -34.50 42.36 13.88
C GLU A 589 -33.06 41.92 13.63
N LYS A 590 -32.11 42.35 14.48
CA LYS A 590 -30.71 41.89 14.41
C LYS A 590 -30.60 40.37 14.61
N LEU A 591 -31.31 39.81 15.58
CA LEU A 591 -31.29 38.36 15.82
C LEU A 591 -31.90 37.58 14.65
N LYS A 592 -32.96 38.09 14.01
CA LYS A 592 -33.55 37.50 12.79
C LYS A 592 -32.63 37.61 11.58
N GLN A 593 -31.81 38.66 11.48
CA GLN A 593 -30.77 38.74 10.44
C GLN A 593 -29.68 37.68 10.64
N ILE A 594 -29.30 37.40 11.89
CA ILE A 594 -28.30 36.38 12.22
C ILE A 594 -28.83 34.97 11.95
N CYS A 595 -30.09 34.69 12.32
CA CYS A 595 -30.72 33.40 12.08
C CYS A 595 -32.17 33.55 11.59
N PRO A 596 -32.38 33.61 10.26
CA PRO A 596 -33.72 33.77 9.67
C PRO A 596 -34.67 32.60 9.93
N VAL A 597 -34.12 31.39 10.18
CA VAL A 597 -34.88 30.15 10.40
C VAL A 597 -35.21 29.90 11.89
N CYS A 598 -34.71 30.74 12.79
CA CYS A 598 -34.83 30.61 14.24
C CYS A 598 -36.18 31.12 14.78
N GLU A 599 -36.52 30.70 16.01
CA GLU A 599 -37.80 31.06 16.63
C GLU A 599 -37.63 32.30 17.52
N ILE A 600 -37.84 33.48 16.93
CA ILE A 600 -37.63 34.78 17.57
C ILE A 600 -38.94 35.58 17.56
N GLU A 601 -39.53 35.75 18.73
CA GLU A 601 -40.81 36.43 18.96
C GLU A 601 -40.59 37.73 19.76
N GLY A 602 -41.24 38.81 19.32
CA GLY A 602 -41.33 40.07 20.06
C GLY A 602 -42.60 40.16 20.87
N PHE A 603 -42.52 40.79 22.04
CA PHE A 603 -43.69 41.25 22.76
C PHE A 603 -43.93 42.71 22.38
N PHE A 604 -45.04 42.95 21.68
CA PHE A 604 -45.53 44.28 21.36
C PHE A 604 -46.65 44.60 22.33
N SER A 605 -46.44 45.56 23.24
CA SER A 605 -47.49 46.18 24.04
C SER A 605 -47.89 47.51 23.42
#